data_AF-A0A3D0NCY2-F1
#
_entry.id   AF-A0A3D0NCY2-F1
#
_cell.length_a   1.000
_cell.length_b   1.000
_cell.length_c   1.000
_cell.angle_alpha   90.00
_cell.angle_beta   90.00
_cell.angle_gamma   90.00
#
_symmetry.space_group_name_H-M   'P 1'
#
loop_
_entity.id
_entity.type
_entity.pdbx_description
1 polymer ?
#
loop_
_entity_poly.entity_id
_entity_poly.type
_entity_poly.pdbx_seq_one_letter_code
_entity_poly.pdbx_strand_id
1 'polypeptide(L)'
;MNAEIQAIIEILTRPPGHQPWPVAIDTWFTGCDQSELTTLLDALLALEPPLPTDPEEENWGRLFEHIMQRQRADVSGDLPLSHPPAEKLAELYEYLGPASKVRHLLLMILAYRADESNINTMVTLLIESPPVEVSGFAVALSPFLQRDTEWSLLFPKLFQALPHPVAASAILDLSNYLTRQGKVDQHPATALVDQLEQLLKGVVHQLASIEDGSIMRTTIDLSPEDIASQVNEGIALATALCDAMALIGNQDKTSALFQAMDLAHRRIQAEAAAALVRLENDAGKQRLGGLAEE
;
A
#
# COMPACT_ATOMS: atom_id res chain seq x y z
N MET A 1 -33.85 11.09 -8.30
CA MET A 1 -32.43 10.77 -8.56
C MET A 1 -31.90 11.82 -9.50
N ASN A 2 -30.79 12.48 -9.15
CA ASN A 2 -30.25 13.59 -9.93
C ASN A 2 -29.82 13.12 -11.34
N ALA A 3 -29.94 13.98 -12.36
CA ALA A 3 -29.62 13.65 -13.75
C ALA A 3 -28.14 13.24 -13.91
N GLU A 4 -27.24 13.90 -13.18
CA GLU A 4 -25.82 13.60 -13.17
C GLU A 4 -25.54 12.25 -12.50
N ILE A 5 -26.22 11.92 -11.40
CA ILE A 5 -26.10 10.60 -10.75
C ILE A 5 -26.54 9.48 -11.70
N GLN A 6 -27.66 9.67 -12.43
CA GLN A 6 -28.09 8.72 -13.46
C GLN A 6 -27.04 8.59 -14.57
N ALA A 7 -26.48 9.70 -15.06
CA ALA A 7 -25.46 9.69 -16.09
C ALA A 7 -24.17 8.97 -15.65
N ILE A 8 -23.72 9.17 -14.39
CA ILE A 8 -22.58 8.46 -13.81
C ILE A 8 -22.84 6.95 -13.81
N ILE A 9 -24.01 6.51 -13.35
CA ILE A 9 -24.37 5.08 -13.32
C ILE A 9 -24.43 4.50 -14.74
N GLU A 10 -25.01 5.22 -15.70
CA GLU A 10 -25.02 4.79 -17.10
C GLU A 10 -23.61 4.63 -17.68
N ILE A 11 -22.66 5.49 -17.28
CA ILE A 11 -21.26 5.38 -17.72
C ILE A 11 -20.58 4.16 -17.09
N LEU A 12 -20.77 3.92 -15.79
CA LEU A 12 -20.15 2.81 -15.06
C LEU A 12 -20.69 1.43 -15.48
N THR A 13 -21.91 1.38 -16.01
CA THR A 13 -22.59 0.15 -16.45
C THR A 13 -22.45 -0.11 -17.95
N ARG A 14 -21.77 0.76 -18.69
CA ARG A 14 -21.47 0.58 -20.12
C ARG A 14 -20.00 0.25 -20.32
N PRO A 15 -19.65 -0.57 -21.34
CA PRO A 15 -18.26 -0.79 -21.72
C PRO A 15 -17.54 0.54 -21.92
N PRO A 16 -16.28 0.67 -21.49
CA PRO A 16 -15.56 1.94 -21.56
C PRO A 16 -15.43 2.38 -23.02
N GLY A 17 -15.90 3.60 -23.28
CA GLY A 17 -15.57 4.33 -24.48
C GLY A 17 -14.38 5.25 -24.19
N HIS A 18 -13.55 5.52 -25.20
CA HIS A 18 -12.52 6.57 -25.09
C HIS A 18 -13.11 7.99 -25.00
N GLN A 19 -14.43 8.11 -24.87
CA GLN A 19 -15.08 9.40 -24.71
C GLN A 19 -14.78 9.95 -23.32
N PRO A 20 -14.41 11.23 -23.22
CA PRO A 20 -14.29 11.90 -21.93
C PRO A 20 -15.65 11.89 -21.23
N TRP A 21 -15.64 11.91 -19.91
CA TRP A 21 -16.86 12.11 -19.15
C TRP A 21 -17.50 13.46 -19.55
N PRO A 22 -18.83 13.56 -19.60
CA PRO A 22 -19.49 14.82 -19.87
C PRO A 22 -19.03 15.92 -18.90
N VAL A 23 -18.73 17.11 -19.41
CA VAL A 23 -18.32 18.28 -18.60
C VAL A 23 -19.31 18.59 -17.46
N ALA A 24 -20.59 18.27 -17.66
CA ALA A 24 -21.62 18.38 -16.63
C ALA A 24 -21.32 17.52 -15.39
N ILE A 25 -20.79 16.30 -15.57
CA ILE A 25 -20.39 15.41 -14.48
C ILE A 25 -19.17 15.98 -13.75
N ASP A 26 -18.15 16.43 -14.48
CA ASP A 26 -16.96 17.06 -13.88
C ASP A 26 -17.34 18.29 -13.03
N THR A 27 -18.25 19.11 -13.57
CA THR A 27 -18.76 20.30 -12.88
C THR A 27 -19.57 19.91 -11.65
N TRP A 28 -20.37 18.84 -11.74
CA TRP A 28 -21.17 18.34 -10.63
C TRP A 28 -20.30 17.90 -9.45
N PHE A 29 -19.20 17.17 -9.67
CA PHE A 29 -18.28 16.80 -8.57
C PHE A 29 -17.70 18.00 -7.82
N THR A 30 -17.56 19.14 -8.50
CA THR A 30 -17.06 20.38 -7.88
C THR A 30 -18.12 21.05 -7.01
N GLY A 31 -19.41 20.89 -7.33
CA GLY A 31 -20.52 21.58 -6.68
C GLY A 31 -21.41 20.73 -5.79
N CYS A 32 -21.30 19.40 -5.84
CA CYS A 32 -22.24 18.51 -5.15
C CYS A 32 -22.07 18.53 -3.63
N ASP A 33 -23.19 18.47 -2.92
CA ASP A 33 -23.20 18.42 -1.45
C ASP A 33 -23.01 16.99 -0.91
N GLN A 34 -22.99 16.85 0.42
CA GLN A 34 -22.86 15.53 1.07
C GLN A 34 -23.99 14.59 0.69
N SER A 35 -25.22 15.09 0.69
CA SER A 35 -26.43 14.28 0.50
C SER A 35 -26.42 13.70 -0.91
N GLU A 36 -26.02 14.50 -1.89
CA GLU A 36 -25.87 14.08 -3.27
C GLU A 36 -24.78 13.01 -3.44
N LEU A 37 -23.62 13.19 -2.81
CA LEU A 37 -22.55 12.21 -2.87
C LEU A 37 -22.92 10.90 -2.16
N THR A 38 -23.58 10.98 -1.00
CA THR A 38 -24.15 9.81 -0.33
C THR A 38 -25.21 9.13 -1.20
N THR A 39 -26.08 9.90 -1.86
CA THR A 39 -27.09 9.36 -2.78
C THR A 39 -26.44 8.63 -3.95
N LEU A 40 -25.31 9.13 -4.47
CA LEU A 40 -24.54 8.44 -5.51
C LEU A 40 -24.03 7.10 -4.98
N LEU A 41 -23.38 7.07 -3.80
CA LEU A 41 -22.87 5.82 -3.23
C LEU A 41 -23.99 4.80 -2.96
N ASP A 42 -25.12 5.23 -2.42
CA ASP A 42 -26.28 4.37 -2.20
C ASP A 42 -26.83 3.81 -3.52
N ALA A 43 -26.86 4.63 -4.58
CA ALA A 43 -27.30 4.19 -5.89
C ALA A 43 -26.32 3.18 -6.52
N LEU A 44 -25.01 3.33 -6.30
CA LEU A 44 -23.99 2.37 -6.74
C LEU A 44 -24.14 1.03 -6.01
N LEU A 45 -24.34 1.05 -4.69
CA LEU A 45 -24.54 -0.15 -3.87
C LEU A 45 -25.84 -0.90 -4.21
N ALA A 46 -26.81 -0.23 -4.84
CA ALA A 46 -28.06 -0.84 -5.28
C ALA A 46 -27.97 -1.53 -6.66
N LEU A 47 -26.84 -1.44 -7.37
CA LEU A 47 -26.67 -2.06 -8.68
C LEU A 47 -26.50 -3.58 -8.55
N GLU A 48 -27.09 -4.34 -9.48
CA GLU A 48 -26.87 -5.78 -9.56
C GLU A 48 -25.53 -6.09 -10.25
N PRO A 49 -24.63 -6.89 -9.63
CA PRO A 49 -23.41 -7.34 -10.28
C PRO A 49 -23.71 -8.22 -11.52
N PRO A 50 -22.81 -8.27 -12.53
CA PRO A 50 -21.39 -7.93 -12.46
C PRO A 50 -21.05 -6.49 -12.88
N LEU A 51 -20.22 -5.82 -12.11
CA LEU A 51 -19.54 -4.55 -12.45
C LEU A 51 -18.15 -4.64 -11.82
N PRO A 52 -17.03 -4.37 -12.52
CA PRO A 52 -16.79 -3.49 -13.68
C PRO A 52 -16.96 -4.14 -15.06
N THR A 53 -17.20 -3.30 -16.08
CA THR A 53 -17.42 -3.73 -17.47
C THR A 53 -16.14 -3.93 -18.29
N ASP A 54 -14.98 -3.54 -17.72
CA ASP A 54 -13.68 -3.65 -18.37
C ASP A 54 -12.59 -4.16 -17.41
N PRO A 55 -11.53 -4.80 -17.95
CA PRO A 55 -10.49 -5.42 -17.12
C PRO A 55 -9.64 -4.45 -16.28
N GLU A 56 -9.63 -3.15 -16.61
CA GLU A 56 -8.86 -2.13 -15.89
C GLU A 56 -9.74 -1.26 -14.97
N GLU A 57 -11.06 -1.45 -15.02
CA GLU A 57 -12.06 -0.73 -14.23
C GLU A 57 -11.96 0.81 -14.42
N GLU A 58 -11.62 1.26 -15.64
CA GLU A 58 -11.22 2.66 -15.90
C GLU A 58 -12.25 3.69 -15.40
N ASN A 59 -13.53 3.45 -15.65
CA ASN A 59 -14.59 4.37 -15.23
C ASN A 59 -14.76 4.40 -13.70
N TRP A 60 -14.55 3.28 -13.01
CA TRP A 60 -14.56 3.24 -11.55
C TRP A 60 -13.34 3.94 -10.96
N GLY A 61 -12.17 3.77 -11.58
CA GLY A 61 -10.97 4.53 -11.25
C GLY A 61 -11.21 6.04 -11.33
N ARG A 62 -11.75 6.51 -12.46
CA ARG A 62 -12.10 7.93 -12.67
C ARG A 62 -13.11 8.45 -11.65
N LEU A 63 -14.14 7.66 -11.32
CA LEU A 63 -15.10 8.02 -10.27
C LEU A 63 -14.38 8.35 -8.95
N PHE A 64 -13.50 7.46 -8.50
CA PHE A 64 -12.79 7.64 -7.23
C PHE A 64 -11.77 8.77 -7.27
N GLU A 65 -11.13 8.99 -8.43
CA GLU A 65 -10.28 10.16 -8.64
C GLU A 65 -11.06 11.48 -8.52
N HIS A 66 -12.27 11.59 -9.06
CA HIS A 66 -13.10 12.77 -8.90
C HIS A 66 -13.50 13.00 -7.43
N ILE A 67 -13.88 11.95 -6.71
CA ILE A 67 -14.17 12.03 -5.26
C ILE A 67 -12.93 12.51 -4.49
N MET A 68 -11.74 11.99 -4.83
CA MET A 68 -10.48 12.40 -4.23
C MET A 68 -10.13 13.86 -4.53
N GLN A 69 -10.28 14.30 -5.78
CA GLN A 69 -10.00 15.69 -6.18
C GLN A 69 -10.88 16.68 -5.43
N ARG A 70 -12.17 16.36 -5.27
CA ARG A 70 -13.09 17.17 -4.45
C ARG A 70 -12.60 17.27 -3.01
N GLN A 71 -12.18 16.16 -2.41
CA GLN A 71 -11.69 16.14 -1.03
C GLN A 71 -10.39 16.95 -0.84
N ARG A 72 -9.51 16.98 -1.86
CA ARG A 72 -8.31 17.82 -1.84
C ARG A 72 -8.62 19.32 -1.95
N ALA A 73 -9.63 19.68 -2.75
CA ALA A 73 -10.09 21.06 -2.88
C ALA A 73 -10.68 21.60 -1.56
N ASP A 74 -11.32 20.74 -0.77
CA ASP A 74 -11.92 21.08 0.54
C ASP A 74 -10.88 21.58 1.57
N VAL A 75 -9.70 20.95 1.63
CA VAL A 75 -8.61 21.37 2.54
C VAL A 75 -8.11 22.80 2.27
N SER A 76 -8.42 23.35 1.08
CA SER A 76 -7.98 24.68 0.65
C SER A 76 -9.04 25.78 0.85
N GLY A 77 -10.29 25.41 1.23
CA GLY A 77 -11.43 26.32 1.31
C GLY A 77 -11.98 26.54 2.73
N ASP A 78 -12.69 27.67 2.94
CA ASP A 78 -13.25 28.11 4.24
C ASP A 78 -14.58 27.43 4.63
N LEU A 79 -15.16 26.58 3.77
CA LEU A 79 -16.45 25.93 4.02
C LEU A 79 -16.26 24.42 4.16
N PRO A 80 -16.70 23.79 5.27
CA PRO A 80 -16.59 22.35 5.43
C PRO A 80 -17.51 21.64 4.42
N LEU A 81 -16.94 21.11 3.33
CA LEU A 81 -17.70 20.29 2.41
C LEU A 81 -17.93 18.91 3.01
N SER A 82 -19.20 18.57 3.15
CA SER A 82 -19.67 17.26 3.57
C SER A 82 -18.94 16.10 2.87
N HIS A 83 -18.43 15.09 3.58
CA HIS A 83 -17.82 13.88 3.01
C HIS A 83 -18.74 12.66 3.23
N PRO A 84 -18.72 11.65 2.35
CA PRO A 84 -19.49 10.43 2.58
C PRO A 84 -18.95 9.69 3.81
N PRO A 85 -19.80 9.09 4.65
CA PRO A 85 -19.35 8.34 5.84
C PRO A 85 -18.34 7.24 5.50
N ALA A 86 -17.42 6.96 6.43
CA ALA A 86 -16.41 5.89 6.26
C ALA A 86 -17.08 4.52 5.99
N GLU A 87 -18.20 4.25 6.66
CA GLU A 87 -19.02 3.05 6.50
C GLU A 87 -19.47 2.84 5.06
N LYS A 88 -19.90 3.91 4.37
CA LYS A 88 -20.35 3.84 2.96
C LYS A 88 -19.19 3.53 2.01
N LEU A 89 -18.01 4.06 2.28
CA LEU A 89 -16.81 3.74 1.51
C LEU A 89 -16.36 2.30 1.74
N ALA A 90 -16.51 1.78 2.97
CA ALA A 90 -16.25 0.38 3.28
C ALA A 90 -17.25 -0.57 2.62
N GLU A 91 -18.56 -0.25 2.66
CA GLU A 91 -19.59 -1.00 1.93
C GLU A 91 -19.26 -1.09 0.44
N LEU A 92 -18.83 0.02 -0.17
CA LEU A 92 -18.45 0.04 -1.58
C LEU A 92 -17.17 -0.73 -1.86
N TYR A 93 -16.19 -0.69 -0.94
CA TYR A 93 -14.97 -1.47 -1.02
C TYR A 93 -15.26 -2.97 -1.05
N GLU A 94 -16.15 -3.44 -0.18
CA GLU A 94 -16.59 -4.83 -0.14
C GLU A 94 -17.46 -5.20 -1.36
N TYR A 95 -18.32 -4.28 -1.82
CA TYR A 95 -19.16 -4.47 -3.00
C TYR A 95 -18.34 -4.74 -4.27
N LEU A 96 -17.23 -4.00 -4.47
CA LEU A 96 -16.32 -4.22 -5.60
C LEU A 96 -15.61 -5.58 -5.53
N GLY A 97 -15.48 -6.15 -4.33
CA GLY A 97 -14.91 -7.46 -4.08
C GLY A 97 -13.38 -7.50 -4.18
N PRO A 98 -12.78 -8.63 -3.77
CA PRO A 98 -11.34 -8.75 -3.60
C PRO A 98 -10.55 -8.71 -4.91
N ALA A 99 -11.18 -9.02 -6.04
CA ALA A 99 -10.53 -9.00 -7.36
C ALA A 99 -10.44 -7.60 -7.97
N SER A 100 -11.12 -6.59 -7.39
CA SER A 100 -11.13 -5.24 -7.95
C SER A 100 -9.75 -4.60 -7.88
N LYS A 101 -9.32 -4.07 -9.02
CA LYS A 101 -8.05 -3.34 -9.14
C LYS A 101 -8.13 -1.93 -8.56
N VAL A 102 -9.30 -1.28 -8.57
CA VAL A 102 -9.41 0.13 -8.16
C VAL A 102 -9.83 0.34 -6.70
N ARG A 103 -10.17 -0.72 -5.96
CA ARG A 103 -10.58 -0.62 -4.54
C ARG A 103 -9.57 0.08 -3.63
N HIS A 104 -8.28 0.06 -3.98
CA HIS A 104 -7.24 0.78 -3.26
C HIS A 104 -7.44 2.31 -3.25
N LEU A 105 -8.15 2.87 -4.24
CA LEU A 105 -8.47 4.28 -4.28
C LEU A 105 -9.47 4.67 -3.17
N LEU A 106 -10.39 3.77 -2.79
CA LEU A 106 -11.28 3.99 -1.65
C LEU A 106 -10.52 4.03 -0.32
N LEU A 107 -9.50 3.17 -0.18
CA LEU A 107 -8.60 3.19 0.99
C LEU A 107 -7.80 4.49 1.04
N MET A 108 -7.32 4.97 -0.11
CA MET A 108 -6.65 6.27 -0.20
C MET A 108 -7.60 7.43 0.21
N ILE A 109 -8.89 7.37 -0.17
CA ILE A 109 -9.92 8.37 0.23
C ILE A 109 -10.08 8.40 1.75
N LEU A 110 -10.16 7.22 2.38
CA LEU A 110 -10.22 7.09 3.84
C LEU A 110 -8.94 7.64 4.51
N ALA A 111 -7.76 7.24 4.02
CA ALA A 111 -6.46 7.68 4.53
C ALA A 111 -6.29 9.21 4.49
N TYR A 112 -6.71 9.84 3.39
CA TYR A 112 -6.52 11.28 3.17
C TYR A 112 -7.27 12.14 4.20
N ARG A 113 -8.36 11.64 4.81
CA ARG A 113 -9.10 12.38 5.85
C ARG A 113 -8.34 12.50 7.16
N ALA A 114 -7.44 11.55 7.43
CA ALA A 114 -6.58 11.53 8.60
C ALA A 114 -7.31 11.70 9.96
N ASP A 115 -8.56 11.21 10.06
CA ASP A 115 -9.31 11.13 11.31
C ASP A 115 -9.47 9.68 11.81
N GLU A 116 -9.82 9.54 13.08
CA GLU A 116 -9.89 8.25 13.79
C GLU A 116 -10.82 7.24 13.12
N SER A 117 -12.02 7.65 12.71
CA SER A 117 -13.01 6.73 12.12
C SER A 117 -12.50 6.19 10.78
N ASN A 118 -12.04 7.09 9.90
CA ASN A 118 -11.60 6.71 8.56
C ASN A 118 -10.31 5.89 8.59
N ILE A 119 -9.35 6.22 9.46
CA ILE A 119 -8.10 5.44 9.61
C ILE A 119 -8.41 4.05 10.16
N ASN A 120 -9.25 3.94 11.19
CA ASN A 120 -9.61 2.64 11.75
C ASN A 120 -10.31 1.74 10.73
N THR A 121 -11.26 2.29 9.96
CA THR A 121 -11.92 1.58 8.86
C THR A 121 -10.91 1.12 7.82
N MET A 122 -10.03 2.01 7.35
CA MET A 122 -9.01 1.68 6.36
C MET A 122 -8.06 0.57 6.86
N VAL A 123 -7.57 0.66 8.09
CA VAL A 123 -6.68 -0.35 8.68
C VAL A 123 -7.38 -1.71 8.78
N THR A 124 -8.65 -1.74 9.18
CA THR A 124 -9.44 -2.98 9.21
C THR A 124 -9.55 -3.59 7.80
N LEU A 125 -9.90 -2.81 6.78
CA LEU A 125 -10.00 -3.29 5.41
C LEU A 125 -8.66 -3.82 4.85
N LEU A 126 -7.54 -3.13 5.14
CA LEU A 126 -6.20 -3.58 4.73
C LEU A 126 -5.79 -4.91 5.39
N ILE A 127 -6.27 -5.19 6.60
CA ILE A 127 -6.00 -6.45 7.32
C ILE A 127 -6.90 -7.57 6.79
N GLU A 128 -8.19 -7.31 6.63
CA GLU A 128 -9.19 -8.34 6.32
C GLU A 128 -9.22 -8.68 4.82
N SER A 129 -9.04 -7.69 3.94
CA SER A 129 -9.22 -7.84 2.50
C SER A 129 -8.30 -6.87 1.74
N PRO A 130 -6.97 -7.07 1.71
CA PRO A 130 -6.00 -6.13 1.15
C PRO A 130 -6.10 -6.00 -0.38
N PRO A 131 -5.75 -4.85 -1.00
CA PRO A 131 -5.68 -4.70 -2.45
C PRO A 131 -4.91 -5.85 -3.16
N VAL A 132 -5.29 -6.16 -4.40
CA VAL A 132 -4.68 -7.27 -5.17
C VAL A 132 -3.20 -7.03 -5.47
N GLU A 133 -2.84 -5.77 -5.69
CA GLU A 133 -1.50 -5.40 -6.15
C GLU A 133 -0.71 -4.67 -5.06
N VAL A 134 0.61 -4.88 -5.05
CA VAL A 134 1.57 -4.17 -4.19
C VAL A 134 1.46 -2.65 -4.38
N SER A 135 1.32 -2.21 -5.63
CA SER A 135 1.10 -0.81 -6.02
C SER A 135 -0.11 -0.21 -5.32
N GLY A 136 -1.23 -0.94 -5.28
CA GLY A 136 -2.47 -0.53 -4.62
C GLY A 136 -2.26 -0.31 -3.12
N PHE A 137 -1.52 -1.19 -2.45
CA PHE A 137 -1.20 -1.02 -1.02
C PHE A 137 -0.35 0.24 -0.77
N ALA A 138 0.65 0.49 -1.61
CA ALA A 138 1.48 1.69 -1.52
C ALA A 138 0.67 2.98 -1.78
N VAL A 139 -0.24 2.96 -2.76
CA VAL A 139 -1.15 4.10 -3.05
C VAL A 139 -2.06 4.38 -1.86
N ALA A 140 -2.64 3.34 -1.24
CA ALA A 140 -3.50 3.48 -0.07
C ALA A 140 -2.80 4.14 1.12
N LEU A 141 -1.51 3.83 1.35
CA LEU A 141 -0.72 4.42 2.44
C LEU A 141 -0.09 5.78 2.10
N SER A 142 -0.03 6.15 0.81
CA SER A 142 0.66 7.38 0.35
C SER A 142 0.23 8.68 1.04
N PRO A 143 -1.05 8.88 1.47
CA PRO A 143 -1.43 10.12 2.14
C PRO A 143 -0.67 10.38 3.45
N PHE A 144 -0.28 9.33 4.17
CA PHE A 144 0.49 9.43 5.42
C PHE A 144 1.93 9.92 5.23
N LEU A 145 2.44 9.91 4.00
CA LEU A 145 3.75 10.52 3.68
C LEU A 145 3.67 12.04 3.61
N GLN A 146 2.49 12.58 3.31
CA GLN A 146 2.27 14.01 3.05
C GLN A 146 1.63 14.73 4.24
N ARG A 147 0.93 13.99 5.11
CA ARG A 147 0.15 14.56 6.21
C ARG A 147 0.35 13.76 7.49
N ASP A 148 0.57 14.48 8.59
CA ASP A 148 0.66 13.88 9.92
C ASP A 148 -0.72 13.47 10.45
N THR A 149 -0.72 12.44 11.29
CA THR A 149 -1.90 11.92 12.00
C THR A 149 -1.48 11.32 13.35
N GLU A 150 -2.45 10.84 14.12
CA GLU A 150 -2.22 10.02 15.32
C GLU A 150 -1.70 8.63 14.89
N TRP A 151 -0.37 8.45 14.90
CA TRP A 151 0.28 7.21 14.42
C TRP A 151 -0.13 5.96 15.20
N SER A 152 -0.63 6.10 16.42
CA SER A 152 -1.19 5.03 17.25
C SER A 152 -2.44 4.40 16.66
N LEU A 153 -3.14 5.10 15.76
CA LEU A 153 -4.27 4.56 15.01
C LEU A 153 -3.83 3.54 13.94
N LEU A 154 -2.61 3.67 13.43
CA LEU A 154 -2.03 2.75 12.46
C LEU A 154 -1.26 1.64 13.17
N PHE A 155 -0.29 2.00 14.02
CA PHE A 155 0.63 1.04 14.62
C PHE A 155 0.33 0.81 16.12
N PRO A 156 0.40 -0.45 16.59
CA PRO A 156 0.91 -1.63 15.90
C PRO A 156 -0.12 -2.41 15.07
N LYS A 157 -1.40 -1.99 15.05
CA LYS A 157 -2.51 -2.76 14.45
C LYS A 157 -2.24 -3.12 12.98
N LEU A 158 -1.71 -2.20 12.18
CA LEU A 158 -1.41 -2.39 10.76
C LEU A 158 -0.41 -3.54 10.50
N PHE A 159 0.46 -3.89 11.46
CA PHE A 159 1.34 -5.05 11.31
C PHE A 159 0.60 -6.38 11.24
N GLN A 160 -0.68 -6.45 11.60
CA GLN A 160 -1.51 -7.64 11.40
C GLN A 160 -1.72 -7.95 9.91
N ALA A 161 -1.45 -7.01 9.00
CA ALA A 161 -1.48 -7.22 7.55
C ALA A 161 -0.15 -7.74 6.97
N LEU A 162 0.93 -7.86 7.76
CA LEU A 162 2.21 -8.43 7.30
C LEU A 162 2.13 -9.84 6.69
N PRO A 163 1.21 -10.74 7.09
CA PRO A 163 1.06 -12.03 6.43
C PRO A 163 0.65 -11.95 4.95
N HIS A 164 0.12 -10.81 4.49
CA HIS A 164 -0.24 -10.59 3.09
C HIS A 164 1.01 -10.18 2.29
N PRO A 165 1.42 -10.93 1.25
CA PRO A 165 2.66 -10.64 0.50
C PRO A 165 2.72 -9.22 -0.06
N VAL A 166 1.58 -8.72 -0.54
CA VAL A 166 1.44 -7.39 -1.15
C VAL A 166 1.61 -6.22 -0.17
N ALA A 167 1.50 -6.49 1.13
CA ALA A 167 1.42 -5.48 2.18
C ALA A 167 2.78 -5.22 2.85
N ALA A 168 3.59 -6.27 3.00
CA ALA A 168 4.70 -6.28 3.95
C ALA A 168 5.73 -5.16 3.70
N SER A 169 6.18 -4.97 2.45
CA SER A 169 7.14 -3.91 2.12
C SER A 169 6.56 -2.52 2.42
N ALA A 170 5.34 -2.23 1.97
CA ALA A 170 4.74 -0.91 2.12
C ALA A 170 4.49 -0.54 3.60
N ILE A 171 4.08 -1.50 4.43
CA ILE A 171 3.88 -1.30 5.87
C ILE A 171 5.22 -1.00 6.55
N LEU A 172 6.25 -1.77 6.23
CA LEU A 172 7.58 -1.58 6.80
C LEU A 172 8.19 -0.26 6.33
N ASP A 173 8.09 0.08 5.05
CA ASP A 173 8.56 1.35 4.49
C ASP A 173 7.91 2.56 5.16
N LEU A 174 6.60 2.50 5.43
CA LEU A 174 5.92 3.55 6.20
C LEU A 174 6.49 3.64 7.62
N SER A 175 6.61 2.53 8.34
CA SER A 175 7.16 2.53 9.71
C SER A 175 8.62 3.03 9.77
N ASN A 176 9.43 2.66 8.77
CA ASN A 176 10.81 3.11 8.60
C ASN A 176 10.87 4.62 8.30
N TYR A 177 10.00 5.10 7.40
CA TYR A 177 9.87 6.51 7.08
C TYR A 177 9.53 7.33 8.32
N LEU A 178 8.50 6.94 9.08
CA LEU A 178 8.07 7.64 10.29
C LEU A 178 9.20 7.74 11.32
N THR A 179 9.94 6.65 11.51
CA THR A 179 11.09 6.61 12.43
C THR A 179 12.21 7.54 11.98
N ARG A 180 12.59 7.51 10.70
CA ARG A 180 13.64 8.40 10.14
C ARG A 180 13.28 9.87 10.20
N GLN A 181 12.01 10.19 10.00
CA GLN A 181 11.51 11.56 10.06
C GLN A 181 11.28 12.04 11.51
N GLY A 182 11.56 11.22 12.52
CA GLY A 182 11.35 11.55 13.93
C GLY A 182 9.87 11.77 14.27
N LYS A 183 8.95 11.15 13.52
CA LYS A 183 7.50 11.23 13.75
C LYS A 183 7.02 10.36 14.90
N VAL A 184 7.86 9.40 15.30
CA VAL A 184 7.65 8.47 16.41
C VAL A 184 8.96 8.35 17.21
N ASP A 185 8.86 8.16 18.52
CA ASP A 185 10.02 8.10 19.42
C ASP A 185 10.86 6.82 19.25
N GLN A 186 10.21 5.73 18.86
CA GLN A 186 10.83 4.44 18.59
C GLN A 186 10.21 3.81 17.36
N HIS A 187 10.95 2.91 16.71
CA HIS A 187 10.43 2.17 15.58
C HIS A 187 9.14 1.42 15.97
N PRO A 188 8.02 1.57 15.25
CA PRO A 188 6.74 0.97 15.65
C PRO A 188 6.79 -0.56 15.77
N ALA A 189 7.68 -1.21 15.02
CA ALA A 189 7.87 -2.65 15.04
C ALA A 189 8.88 -3.16 16.10
N THR A 190 9.34 -2.32 17.04
CA THR A 190 10.36 -2.72 18.05
C THR A 190 9.98 -4.01 18.77
N ALA A 191 8.71 -4.16 19.16
CA ALA A 191 8.21 -5.37 19.84
C ALA A 191 8.14 -6.62 18.94
N LEU A 192 8.29 -6.45 17.62
CA LEU A 192 8.23 -7.50 16.61
C LEU A 192 9.60 -7.88 16.05
N VAL A 193 10.71 -7.37 16.62
CA VAL A 193 12.06 -7.55 16.07
C VAL A 193 12.43 -9.01 15.81
N ASP A 194 12.02 -9.93 16.69
CA ASP A 194 12.24 -11.36 16.49
C ASP A 194 11.49 -11.90 15.26
N GLN A 195 10.25 -11.45 15.06
CA GLN A 195 9.43 -11.86 13.92
C GLN A 195 9.97 -11.26 12.62
N LEU A 196 10.45 -10.02 12.65
CA LEU A 196 11.09 -9.38 11.50
C LEU A 196 12.40 -10.05 11.13
N GLU A 197 13.21 -10.47 12.11
CA GLU A 197 14.44 -11.23 11.84
C GLU A 197 14.11 -12.57 11.15
N GLN A 198 13.08 -13.29 11.61
CA GLN A 198 12.64 -14.54 10.97
C GLN A 198 12.08 -14.31 9.57
N LEU A 199 11.32 -13.23 9.37
CA LEU A 199 10.80 -12.87 8.05
C LEU A 199 11.95 -12.57 7.08
N LEU A 200 12.97 -11.82 7.50
CA LEU A 200 14.15 -11.54 6.67
C LEU A 200 14.91 -12.82 6.33
N LYS A 201 15.09 -13.74 7.28
CA LYS A 201 15.70 -15.06 7.02
C LYS A 201 14.92 -15.83 5.95
N GLY A 202 13.59 -15.84 6.04
CA GLY A 202 12.72 -16.49 5.06
C GLY A 202 12.87 -15.89 3.65
N VAL A 203 12.84 -14.56 3.54
CA VAL A 203 12.98 -13.84 2.27
C VAL A 203 14.37 -14.08 1.66
N VAL A 204 15.43 -14.00 2.47
CA VAL A 204 16.81 -14.26 2.01
C VAL A 204 16.95 -15.70 1.51
N HIS A 205 16.39 -16.69 2.23
CA HIS A 205 16.41 -18.08 1.79
C HIS A 205 15.67 -18.28 0.47
N GLN A 206 14.50 -17.65 0.30
CA GLN A 206 13.76 -17.69 -0.95
C GLN A 206 14.58 -17.10 -2.09
N LEU A 207 15.16 -15.91 -1.92
CA LEU A 207 15.98 -15.24 -2.94
C LEU A 207 17.22 -16.06 -3.31
N ALA A 208 17.94 -16.63 -2.33
CA ALA A 208 19.07 -17.52 -2.58
C ALA A 208 18.67 -18.75 -3.41
N SER A 209 17.49 -19.31 -3.14
CA SER A 209 16.95 -20.46 -3.88
C SER A 209 16.52 -20.11 -5.32
N ILE A 210 16.26 -18.84 -5.60
CA ILE A 210 16.07 -18.34 -6.97
C ILE A 210 17.43 -18.18 -7.64
N GLU A 211 18.41 -17.58 -6.96
CA GLU A 211 19.77 -17.34 -7.47
C GLU A 211 20.50 -18.64 -7.86
N ASP A 212 20.33 -19.72 -7.09
CA ASP A 212 20.96 -21.03 -7.36
C ASP A 212 20.15 -21.94 -8.33
N GLY A 213 18.99 -21.46 -8.79
CA GLY A 213 18.10 -22.15 -9.72
C GLY A 213 17.32 -23.33 -9.12
N SER A 214 17.30 -23.50 -7.79
CA SER A 214 16.57 -24.59 -7.13
C SER A 214 15.05 -24.42 -7.17
N ILE A 215 14.54 -23.18 -7.14
CA ILE A 215 13.09 -22.89 -7.27
C ILE A 215 12.56 -23.26 -8.66
N MET A 216 13.32 -23.00 -9.72
CA MET A 216 12.95 -23.37 -11.09
C MET A 216 12.86 -24.90 -11.29
N ARG A 217 13.46 -25.71 -10.40
CA ARG A 217 13.38 -27.17 -10.44
C ARG A 217 12.14 -27.72 -9.71
N THR A 218 11.50 -26.92 -8.87
CA THR A 218 10.40 -27.36 -7.98
C THR A 218 9.04 -26.78 -8.36
N THR A 219 8.98 -25.68 -9.10
CA THR A 219 7.74 -25.05 -9.55
C THR A 219 7.67 -25.06 -11.08
N ILE A 220 6.86 -25.98 -11.63
CA ILE A 220 6.81 -26.29 -13.07
C ILE A 220 5.95 -25.29 -13.86
N ASP A 221 5.18 -24.42 -13.19
CA ASP A 221 4.11 -23.60 -13.83
C ASP A 221 4.27 -22.08 -13.69
N LEU A 222 5.41 -21.54 -13.22
CA LEU A 222 5.60 -20.08 -13.15
C LEU A 222 6.11 -19.53 -14.47
N SER A 223 5.46 -18.46 -14.97
CA SER A 223 5.98 -17.73 -16.12
C SER A 223 7.26 -16.97 -15.74
N PRO A 224 8.11 -16.59 -16.72
CA PRO A 224 9.26 -15.72 -16.45
C PRO A 224 8.87 -14.38 -15.80
N GLU A 225 7.67 -13.89 -16.09
CA GLU A 225 7.12 -12.66 -15.52
C GLU A 225 6.77 -12.82 -14.04
N ASP A 226 6.17 -13.96 -13.67
CA ASP A 226 5.86 -14.27 -12.27
C ASP A 226 7.13 -14.39 -11.42
N ILE A 227 8.17 -15.01 -11.97
CA ILE A 227 9.48 -15.12 -11.31
C ILE A 227 10.09 -13.73 -11.11
N ALA A 228 10.04 -12.88 -12.14
CA ALA A 228 10.54 -11.51 -12.04
C ALA A 228 9.77 -10.68 -10.99
N SER A 229 8.44 -10.83 -10.92
CA SER A 229 7.63 -10.17 -9.89
C SER A 229 8.03 -10.63 -8.48
N GLN A 230 8.11 -11.94 -8.25
CA GLN A 230 8.51 -12.50 -6.95
C GLN A 230 9.91 -12.03 -6.52
N VAL A 231 10.86 -11.97 -7.45
CA VAL A 231 12.21 -11.45 -7.17
C VAL A 231 12.15 -9.98 -6.77
N ASN A 232 11.43 -9.15 -7.53
CA ASN A 232 11.30 -7.73 -7.24
C ASN A 232 10.62 -7.46 -5.88
N GLU A 233 9.55 -8.20 -5.58
CA GLU A 233 8.85 -8.14 -4.29
C GLU A 233 9.75 -8.58 -3.15
N GLY A 234 10.50 -9.68 -3.32
CA GLY A 234 11.47 -10.17 -2.34
C GLY A 234 12.59 -9.17 -2.08
N ILE A 235 13.13 -8.53 -3.13
CA ILE A 235 14.16 -7.48 -2.99
C ILE A 235 13.61 -6.27 -2.23
N ALA A 236 12.39 -5.83 -2.56
CA ALA A 236 11.74 -4.70 -1.87
C ALA A 236 11.55 -5.01 -0.38
N LEU A 237 10.98 -6.17 -0.07
CA LEU A 237 10.77 -6.61 1.31
C LEU A 237 12.09 -6.80 2.08
N ALA A 238 13.10 -7.43 1.48
CA ALA A 238 14.42 -7.59 2.10
C ALA A 238 15.06 -6.23 2.42
N THR A 239 14.93 -5.26 1.51
CA THR A 239 15.43 -3.89 1.70
C THR A 239 14.72 -3.20 2.86
N ALA A 240 13.38 -3.24 2.88
CA ALA A 240 12.57 -2.64 3.94
C ALA A 240 12.86 -3.27 5.32
N LEU A 241 13.09 -4.59 5.36
CA LEU A 241 13.47 -5.31 6.57
C LEU A 241 14.87 -4.94 7.06
N CYS A 242 15.87 -4.86 6.17
CA CYS A 242 17.22 -4.44 6.55
C CYS A 242 17.20 -3.06 7.23
N ASP A 243 16.46 -2.11 6.64
CA ASP A 243 16.30 -0.77 7.18
C ASP A 243 15.54 -0.77 8.52
N ALA A 244 14.46 -1.56 8.63
CA ALA A 244 13.72 -1.72 9.88
C ALA A 244 14.61 -2.27 11.01
N MET A 245 15.39 -3.31 10.73
CA MET A 245 16.32 -3.90 11.72
C MET A 245 17.37 -2.87 12.17
N ALA A 246 17.88 -2.06 11.26
CA ALA A 246 18.82 -0.98 11.57
C ALA A 246 18.19 0.12 12.43
N LEU A 247 16.95 0.53 12.11
CA LEU A 247 16.21 1.57 12.83
C LEU A 247 15.75 1.12 14.22
N ILE A 248 15.42 -0.17 14.38
CA ILE A 248 15.13 -0.77 15.69
C ILE A 248 16.40 -0.79 16.56
N GLY A 249 17.58 -1.00 15.96
CA GLY A 249 18.85 -0.83 16.68
C GLY A 249 19.25 -2.01 17.56
N ASN A 250 18.66 -3.20 17.40
CA ASN A 250 18.97 -4.37 18.23
C ASN A 250 20.23 -5.11 17.72
N GLN A 251 21.37 -4.90 18.39
CA GLN A 251 22.66 -5.49 18.02
C GLN A 251 22.70 -7.02 18.13
N ASP A 252 21.84 -7.63 18.95
CA ASP A 252 21.76 -9.09 19.09
C ASP A 252 21.03 -9.76 17.91
N LYS A 253 20.40 -8.98 17.03
CA LYS A 253 19.55 -9.45 15.93
C LYS A 253 20.14 -9.15 14.56
N THR A 254 21.42 -9.45 14.40
CA THR A 254 22.19 -9.18 13.17
C THR A 254 22.31 -10.39 12.24
N SER A 255 21.91 -11.58 12.69
CA SER A 255 22.16 -12.83 11.94
C SER A 255 21.52 -12.85 10.54
N ALA A 256 20.31 -12.30 10.41
CA ALA A 256 19.61 -12.20 9.14
C ALA A 256 20.26 -11.17 8.19
N LEU A 257 20.84 -10.10 8.73
CA LEU A 257 21.56 -9.08 7.94
C LEU A 257 22.84 -9.65 7.33
N PHE A 258 23.57 -10.50 8.06
CA PHE A 258 24.71 -11.22 7.49
C PHE A 258 24.30 -12.11 6.33
N GLN A 259 23.23 -12.89 6.48
CA GLN A 259 22.72 -13.74 5.39
C GLN A 259 22.29 -12.91 4.17
N ALA A 260 21.62 -11.78 4.38
CA ALA A 260 21.23 -10.87 3.31
C ALA A 260 22.46 -10.26 2.58
N MET A 261 23.53 -9.97 3.32
CA MET A 261 24.79 -9.44 2.78
C MET A 261 25.53 -10.44 1.89
N ASP A 262 25.28 -11.74 2.06
CA ASP A 262 25.91 -12.83 1.30
C ASP A 262 25.17 -13.20 0.00
N LEU A 263 23.95 -12.67 -0.24
CA LEU A 263 23.23 -12.85 -1.51
C LEU A 263 23.97 -12.21 -2.68
N ALA A 264 23.79 -12.68 -3.91
CA ALA A 264 24.47 -12.09 -5.07
C ALA A 264 23.93 -10.70 -5.46
N HIS A 265 22.69 -10.38 -5.09
CA HIS A 265 22.04 -9.13 -5.48
C HIS A 265 22.63 -7.87 -4.80
N ARG A 266 23.39 -7.07 -5.55
CA ARG A 266 24.15 -5.88 -5.07
C ARG A 266 23.34 -4.91 -4.20
N ARG A 267 22.07 -4.64 -4.53
CA ARG A 267 21.22 -3.75 -3.73
C ARG A 267 21.00 -4.29 -2.31
N ILE A 268 20.72 -5.59 -2.18
CA ILE A 268 20.47 -6.20 -0.87
C ILE A 268 21.76 -6.22 -0.07
N GLN A 269 22.89 -6.55 -0.71
CA GLN A 269 24.20 -6.51 -0.05
C GLN A 269 24.52 -5.12 0.51
N ALA A 270 24.29 -4.07 -0.27
CA ALA A 270 24.53 -2.69 0.16
C ALA A 270 23.64 -2.29 1.33
N GLU A 271 22.35 -2.61 1.28
CA GLU A 271 21.39 -2.27 2.35
C GLU A 271 21.65 -3.05 3.63
N ALA A 272 21.92 -4.36 3.54
CA ALA A 272 22.29 -5.19 4.67
C ALA A 272 23.62 -4.73 5.31
N ALA A 273 24.61 -4.38 4.49
CA ALA A 273 25.88 -3.85 4.98
C ALA A 273 25.70 -2.48 5.64
N ALA A 274 24.89 -1.57 5.06
CA ALA A 274 24.56 -0.28 5.66
C ALA A 274 23.81 -0.43 7.00
N ALA A 275 22.90 -1.41 7.09
CA ALA A 275 22.23 -1.76 8.34
C ALA A 275 23.22 -2.24 9.41
N LEU A 276 24.16 -3.13 9.06
CA LEU A 276 25.22 -3.58 9.95
C LEU A 276 26.12 -2.43 10.43
N VAL A 277 26.44 -1.47 9.56
CA VAL A 277 27.20 -0.26 9.96
C VAL A 277 26.45 0.55 11.01
N ARG A 278 25.13 0.74 10.84
CA ARG A 278 24.30 1.46 11.82
C ARG A 278 24.21 0.71 13.16
N LEU A 279 24.35 -0.61 13.15
CA LEU A 279 24.43 -1.47 14.33
C LEU A 279 25.88 -1.62 14.87
N GLU A 280 26.80 -0.75 14.46
CA GLU A 280 28.20 -0.72 14.91
C GLU A 280 29.00 -1.98 14.58
N ASN A 281 28.58 -2.74 13.56
CA ASN A 281 29.28 -3.94 13.12
C ASN A 281 30.24 -3.64 11.96
N ASP A 282 31.54 -3.86 12.18
CA ASP A 282 32.59 -3.52 11.22
C ASP A 282 32.55 -4.35 9.91
N ALA A 283 31.93 -5.53 9.92
CA ALA A 283 31.77 -6.33 8.70
C ALA A 283 30.99 -5.56 7.62
N GLY A 284 30.00 -4.74 8.01
CA GLY A 284 29.26 -3.90 7.09
C GLY A 284 30.15 -2.87 6.37
N LYS A 285 31.08 -2.24 7.09
CA LYS A 285 32.03 -1.27 6.48
C LYS A 285 32.94 -1.94 5.47
N GLN A 286 33.44 -3.13 5.81
CA GLN A 286 34.30 -3.91 4.92
C GLN A 286 33.57 -4.28 3.62
N ARG A 287 32.31 -4.73 3.70
CA ARG A 287 31.54 -5.07 2.50
C ARG A 287 31.22 -3.85 1.65
N LEU A 288 30.80 -2.73 2.24
CA LEU A 288 30.54 -1.50 1.48
C LEU A 288 31.79 -0.98 0.76
N GLY A 289 32.97 -1.09 1.38
CA GLY A 289 34.25 -0.77 0.74
C GLY A 289 34.51 -1.64 -0.49
N GLY A 290 34.38 -2.97 -0.36
CA GLY A 290 34.54 -3.90 -1.49
C GLY A 290 33.53 -3.64 -2.61
N LEU A 291 32.27 -3.37 -2.26
CA LEU A 291 31.24 -3.02 -3.24
C LEU A 291 31.49 -1.71 -3.99
N ALA A 292 32.26 -0.77 -3.43
CA ALA A 292 32.60 0.48 -4.11
C ALA A 292 33.77 0.29 -5.11
N GLU A 293 34.57 -0.76 -4.93
CA GLU A 293 35.71 -1.11 -5.78
C GLU A 293 35.32 -2.00 -6.99
N GLU A 294 34.17 -2.69 -6.90
CA GLU A 294 33.55 -3.53 -7.95
C GLU A 294 32.75 -2.71 -9.01
#